data_AF-F0JE60-F1
#
_entry.id   AF-F0JE60-F1
#
_cell.length_a   1.000
_cell.length_b   1.000
_cell.length_c   1.000
_cell.angle_alpha   90.00
_cell.angle_beta   90.00
_cell.angle_gamma   90.00
#
_symmetry.space_group_name_H-M   'P 1'
#
loop_
_entity.id
_entity.type
_entity.pdbx_description
1 polymer ?
#
loop_
_entity_poly.entity_id
_entity_poly.type
_entity_poly.pdbx_seq_one_letter_code
_entity_poly.pdbx_strand_id
1 'polypeptide(L)' 'MGLEVGWYLRFARTDRIEALVSLKGAAQVRHEEHIFPDWNFEVVELEDHARAVMTRRKPLYDKEP' A
#
# COMPACT_ATOMS: atom_id res chain seq x y z
N MET A 1 6.56 5.25 -10.35
CA MET A 1 6.69 4.45 -9.11
C MET A 1 5.45 3.61 -8.81
N GLY A 2 4.27 3.85 -9.41
CA GLY A 2 3.07 3.00 -9.17
C GLY A 2 3.26 1.52 -9.47
N LEU A 3 4.03 1.21 -10.53
CA LEU A 3 4.37 -0.17 -10.91
C LEU A 3 5.10 -0.97 -9.81
N GLU A 4 5.84 -0.32 -8.90
CA GLU A 4 6.60 -1.00 -7.85
C GLU A 4 5.73 -1.38 -6.65
N VAL A 5 4.71 -0.57 -6.32
CA VAL A 5 3.83 -0.81 -5.17
C VAL A 5 2.96 -2.06 -5.36
N GLY A 6 2.42 -2.26 -6.58
CA GLY A 6 1.64 -3.46 -6.91
C GLY A 6 2.41 -4.77 -6.75
N TRP A 7 3.72 -4.78 -7.01
CA TRP A 7 4.57 -5.97 -6.80
C TRP A 7 4.68 -6.32 -5.32
N TYR A 8 4.85 -5.33 -4.45
CA TYR A 8 4.86 -5.57 -3.01
C TYR A 8 3.52 -6.11 -2.53
N LEU A 9 2.39 -5.57 -2.97
CA LEU A 9 1.06 -6.10 -2.58
C LEU A 9 0.85 -7.57 -3.01
N ARG A 10 1.39 -7.95 -4.16
CA ARG A 10 1.27 -9.32 -4.67
C ARG A 10 2.20 -10.32 -3.97
N PHE A 11 3.44 -9.92 -3.67
CA PHE A 11 4.49 -10.86 -3.23
C PHE A 11 4.97 -10.67 -1.80
N ALA A 12 4.58 -9.60 -1.12
CA ALA A 12 4.97 -9.39 0.26
C ALA A 12 4.45 -10.51 1.16
N ARG A 13 5.37 -11.11 1.91
CA ARG A 13 5.10 -12.03 3.02
C ARG A 13 4.88 -11.27 4.33
N THR A 14 4.07 -10.22 4.25
CA THR A 14 3.61 -9.42 5.39
C THR A 14 2.18 -8.99 5.11
N ASP A 15 1.47 -8.60 6.17
CA ASP A 15 0.12 -8.09 6.08
C ASP A 15 0.07 -6.55 6.09
N ARG A 16 1.20 -5.88 6.30
CA ARG A 16 1.31 -4.42 6.30
C ARG A 16 2.50 -3.95 5.48
N ILE A 17 2.24 -3.04 4.56
CA ILE A 17 3.26 -2.32 3.80
C ILE A 17 3.10 -0.84 4.07
N GLU A 18 4.21 -0.16 4.32
CA GLU A 18 4.25 1.29 4.47
C GLU A 18 5.25 1.87 3.48
N ALA A 19 4.82 2.86 2.71
CA ALA A 19 5.62 3.50 1.68
C ALA A 19 5.47 5.02 1.71
N LEU A 20 6.60 5.72 1.56
CA LEU A 20 6.61 7.14 1.23
C LEU A 20 6.69 7.28 -0.28
N VAL A 21 5.72 7.98 -0.87
CA VAL A 21 5.64 8.19 -2.31
C VAL A 21 5.57 9.68 -2.60
N SER A 22 6.02 10.09 -3.79
CA SER A 22 5.81 11.49 -4.21
C SER A 22 4.32 11.80 -4.36
N LEU A 23 3.94 13.07 -4.25
CA LEU A 23 2.54 13.50 -4.43
C LEU A 23 1.97 13.06 -5.79
N LYS A 24 2.79 13.09 -6.85
CA LYS A 24 2.41 12.58 -8.18
C LYS A 24 2.17 11.06 -8.18
N GLY A 25 2.87 10.31 -7.33
CA GLY A 25 2.71 8.87 -7.17
C GLY A 25 1.49 8.47 -6.34
N ALA A 26 0.98 9.34 -5.48
CA ALA A 26 -0.16 9.05 -4.60
C ALA A 26 -1.42 8.62 -5.37
N ALA A 27 -1.71 9.27 -6.51
CA ALA A 27 -2.83 8.89 -7.38
C ALA A 27 -2.67 7.48 -7.96
N GLN A 28 -1.44 7.04 -8.26
CA GLN A 28 -1.19 5.68 -8.73
C GLN A 28 -1.42 4.67 -7.61
N VAL A 29 -0.98 4.96 -6.39
CA VAL A 29 -1.22 4.07 -5.23
C VAL A 29 -2.70 3.92 -4.94
N ARG A 30 -3.49 5.01 -5.02
CA ARG A 30 -4.95 4.93 -4.88
C ARG A 30 -5.61 4.07 -5.96
N HIS A 31 -5.07 4.08 -7.19
CA HIS A 31 -5.60 3.23 -8.26
C HIS A 31 -5.42 1.73 -7.97
N GLU A 32 -4.36 1.35 -7.27
CA GLU A 32 -4.12 -0.04 -6.87
C GLU A 32 -5.20 -0.59 -5.94
N GLU A 33 -5.95 0.25 -5.22
CA GLU A 33 -7.08 -0.17 -4.37
C GLU A 33 -8.14 -0.92 -5.18
N HIS A 34 -8.39 -0.50 -6.42
CA HIS A 34 -9.32 -1.18 -7.32
C HIS A 34 -8.80 -2.52 -7.84
N ILE A 35 -7.47 -2.70 -7.85
CA ILE A 35 -6.81 -3.92 -8.35
C ILE A 35 -6.67 -4.96 -7.23
N PHE A 36 -6.48 -4.50 -5.99
CA PHE A 36 -6.22 -5.34 -4.82
C PHE A 36 -7.32 -5.20 -3.74
N PRO A 37 -8.53 -5.76 -3.98
CA PRO A 37 -9.67 -5.60 -3.07
C PRO A 37 -9.48 -6.26 -1.70
N ASP A 38 -8.52 -7.19 -1.58
CA ASP A 38 -8.16 -7.86 -0.33
C ASP A 38 -7.28 -7.00 0.59
N TRP A 39 -6.90 -5.80 0.14
CA TRP A 39 -6.11 -4.84 0.89
C TRP A 39 -6.97 -3.61 1.24
N ASN A 40 -6.59 -2.92 2.30
CA ASN A 40 -7.08 -1.61 2.68
C ASN A 40 -5.97 -0.59 2.46
N PHE A 41 -6.30 0.59 1.96
CA PHE A 41 -5.35 1.61 1.59
C PHE A 41 -5.65 2.90 2.36
N GLU A 42 -4.64 3.44 3.03
CA GLU A 42 -4.70 4.72 3.71
C GLU A 42 -3.59 5.59 3.15
N VAL A 43 -3.95 6.65 2.41
CA VAL A 43 -2.99 7.55 1.79
C VAL A 43 -3.18 8.96 2.33
N VAL A 44 -2.21 9.41 3.12
CA VAL A 44 -2.18 10.76 3.70
C VAL A 44 -1.16 11.58 2.93
N GLU A 45 -1.62 12.66 2.30
CA GLU A 45 -0.75 13.65 1.66
C GLU A 45 -0.17 14.59 2.71
N LEU A 46 1.13 14.82 2.63
CA LEU A 46 1.93 15.76 3.42
C LEU A 46 2.52 16.81 2.46
N GLU A 47 3.30 17.78 2.98
CA GLU A 47 3.74 18.94 2.20
C GLU A 47 4.54 18.59 0.92
N ASP A 48 5.42 17.59 0.98
CA ASP A 48 6.33 17.20 -0.11
C ASP A 48 6.13 15.77 -0.62
N HIS A 49 5.40 14.94 0.13
CA HIS A 49 5.20 13.53 -0.17
C HIS A 49 3.85 13.04 0.36
N ALA A 50 3.49 11.80 0.03
CA ALA A 50 2.37 11.10 0.63
C ALA A 50 2.86 9.85 1.35
N ARG A 51 2.27 9.58 2.51
CA ARG A 51 2.44 8.33 3.23
C ARG A 51 1.30 7.40 2.84
N ALA A 52 1.64 6.26 2.25
CA ALA A 52 0.71 5.20 1.93
C ALA A 52 0.91 4.02 2.88
N VAL A 53 -0.16 3.62 3.55
CA VAL A 53 -0.23 2.44 4.39
C VAL A 53 -1.21 1.48 3.74
N MET A 54 -0.74 0.28 3.40
CA MET A 54 -1.57 -0.77 2.84
C MET A 54 -1.59 -1.96 3.80
N THR A 55 -2.78 -2.40 4.19
CA THR A 55 -2.96 -3.50 5.15
C THR A 55 -3.88 -4.57 4.57
N ARG A 56 -3.52 -5.85 4.68
CA ARG A 56 -4.40 -6.95 4.26
C ARG A 56 -5.65 -6.97 5.13
N ARG A 57 -6.82 -7.06 4.51
CA ARG A 57 -8.10 -7.19 5.22
C ARG A 57 -8.20 -8.49 6.01
N LYS A 58 -7.55 -9.55 5.53
CA LYS A 58 -7.41 -10.84 6.21
C LYS A 58 -5.92 -11.11 6.42
N PRO A 59 -5.40 -10.92 7.64
CA PRO A 59 -4.01 -11.22 7.97
C PRO A 59 -3.65 -12.68 7.68
N LEU A 60 -2.49 -12.91 7.09
CA LEU A 60 -1.94 -14.23 6.77
C LEU A 60 -0.57 -14.49 7.42
N TYR A 61 0.21 -13.44 7.64
CA TYR A 61 1.62 -13.52 8.03
C TYR A 61 1.89 -12.90 9.41
N ASP A 62 1.22 -11.81 9.77
CA ASP A 62 1.30 -11.16 11.07
C ASP A 62 0.39 -11.88 12.08
N LYS A 63 0.58 -13.19 12.21
CA LYS A 63 0.14 -13.92 13.40
C LYS A 63 1.13 -13.57 14.50
N GLU A 64 0.71 -12.75 15.46
CA GLU A 64 1.45 -12.55 16.70
C GLU A 64 1.80 -13.92 17.33
N PRO A 65 3.02 -14.10 17.88
CA PRO A 65 3.46 -15.35 18.52
C PRO A 65 2.66 -15.72 19.78
#